data_AF-A0A1A8HIG6-F1
#
_entry.id   AF-A0A1A8HIG6-F1
#
_cell.length_a   1.000
_cell.length_b   1.000
_cell.length_c   1.000
_cell.angle_alpha   90.00
_cell.angle_beta   90.00
_cell.angle_gamma   90.00
#
_symmetry.space_group_name_H-M   'P 1'
#
loop_
_entity.id
_entity.type
_entity.pdbx_description
1 polymer ?
#
loop_
_entity_poly.entity_id
_entity_poly.type
_entity_poly.pdbx_seq_one_letter_code
_entity_poly.pdbx_strand_id
1 'polypeptide(L)'
;MHSLAQEIQGFSKDRLKKQCTHVTTVTGKKLLERRSNKGEGQVEQVEELEGSGCGFVEDTSLDLQVGVVRPFLLLASQDAAHDIDTLRRYKVSHVLNVAHGVPNLFPDQMVYKTLQILDLPDTQITPYLEECSSFIDQAREQDGVVLVHCNA
;
A
#
# COMPACT_ATOMS: atom_id res chain seq x y z
N MET A 1 12.74 -17.03 -38.58
CA MET A 1 12.32 -16.12 -37.49
C MET A 1 13.36 -16.26 -36.39
N HIS A 2 14.06 -15.19 -36.03
CA HIS A 2 14.96 -15.23 -34.88
C HIS A 2 14.12 -15.32 -33.61
N SER A 3 14.62 -16.01 -32.59
CA SER A 3 13.97 -15.96 -31.29
C SER A 3 14.26 -14.62 -30.63
N LEU A 4 13.35 -14.14 -29.78
CA LEU A 4 13.54 -12.91 -29.00
C LEU A 4 14.89 -12.91 -28.25
N ALA A 5 15.32 -14.07 -27.74
CA ALA A 5 16.61 -14.21 -27.05
C ALA A 5 17.81 -13.95 -27.99
N GLN A 6 17.75 -14.43 -29.24
CA GLN A 6 18.79 -14.18 -30.24
C GLN A 6 18.84 -12.70 -30.64
N GLU A 7 17.69 -12.05 -30.74
CA GLU A 7 17.60 -10.61 -31.05
C GLU A 7 18.18 -9.77 -29.91
N ILE A 8 17.90 -10.11 -28.65
CA ILE A 8 18.47 -9.44 -27.47
C ILE A 8 19.99 -9.63 -27.40
N GLN A 9 20.48 -10.85 -27.61
CA GLN A 9 21.92 -11.14 -27.58
C GLN A 9 22.69 -10.45 -28.70
N GLY A 10 22.08 -10.33 -29.89
CA GLY A 10 22.68 -9.63 -31.04
C GLY A 10 22.52 -8.11 -31.02
N PHE A 11 21.76 -7.55 -30.07
CA PHE A 11 21.48 -6.12 -30.03
C PHE A 11 22.70 -5.32 -29.56
N SER A 12 23.18 -4.39 -30.39
CA SER A 12 24.26 -3.48 -30.02
C SER A 12 23.78 -2.49 -28.95
N LYS A 13 24.42 -2.51 -27.77
CA LYS A 13 24.15 -1.59 -26.67
C LYS A 13 24.36 -0.11 -27.05
N ASP A 14 25.17 0.18 -28.06
CA ASP A 14 25.40 1.55 -28.55
C ASP A 14 24.18 2.17 -29.24
N ARG A 15 23.22 1.33 -29.66
CA ARG A 15 21.95 1.79 -30.23
C ARG A 15 20.89 2.12 -29.17
N LEU A 16 21.15 1.83 -27.89
CA LEU A 16 20.25 2.22 -26.81
C LEU A 16 20.32 3.73 -26.59
N LYS A 17 19.15 4.35 -26.39
CA LYS A 17 19.10 5.75 -25.93
C LYS A 17 19.79 5.83 -24.57
N LYS A 18 20.69 6.80 -24.41
CA LYS A 18 21.29 7.10 -23.12
C LYS A 18 20.19 7.59 -22.18
N GLN A 19 20.02 6.88 -21.07
CA GLN A 19 19.07 7.23 -20.02
C GLN A 19 19.82 7.62 -18.77
N CYS A 20 19.23 8.54 -18.01
CA CYS A 20 19.61 8.78 -16.64
C CYS A 20 18.58 8.09 -15.74
N THR A 21 19.04 7.55 -14.62
CA THR A 21 18.19 6.87 -13.64
C THR A 21 18.14 7.72 -12.38
N HIS A 22 16.94 8.10 -11.94
CA HIS A 22 16.76 8.60 -10.59
C HIS A 22 16.78 7.43 -9.61
N VAL A 23 17.73 7.44 -8.68
CA VAL A 23 17.88 6.45 -7.63
C VAL A 23 17.60 7.11 -6.29
N THR A 24 16.57 6.66 -5.59
CA THR A 24 16.33 7.04 -4.19
C THR A 24 16.94 5.96 -3.30
N THR A 25 17.90 6.32 -2.46
CA THR A 25 18.51 5.37 -1.52
C THR A 25 17.54 5.06 -0.38
N VAL A 26 17.83 4.03 0.43
CA VAL A 26 17.05 3.71 1.65
C VAL A 26 17.01 4.87 2.67
N THR A 27 17.95 5.81 2.60
CA THR A 27 17.98 7.01 3.45
C THR A 27 17.21 8.18 2.83
N GLY A 28 16.59 7.98 1.66
CA GLY A 28 15.86 9.01 0.91
C GLY A 28 16.73 10.01 0.16
N LYS A 29 18.04 9.75 0.08
CA LYS A 29 18.95 10.53 -0.76
C LYS A 29 18.63 10.25 -2.22
N LYS A 30 18.41 11.29 -3.00
CA LYS A 30 18.10 11.18 -4.43
C LYS A 30 19.37 11.37 -5.24
N LEU A 31 19.62 10.45 -6.16
CA LEU A 31 20.80 10.41 -7.02
C LEU A 31 20.35 10.37 -8.48
N LEU A 32 21.04 11.12 -9.35
CA LEU A 32 20.91 10.98 -10.80
C LEU A 32 22.11 10.18 -11.32
N GLU A 33 21.88 8.92 -11.68
CA GLU A 33 22.91 8.04 -12.25
C GLU A 33 22.90 8.09 -13.78
N ARG A 34 24.08 8.26 -14.39
CA ARG A 34 24.29 8.07 -15.82
C ARG A 34 25.24 6.90 -16.05
N ARG A 35 24.83 5.89 -16.83
CA ARG A 35 25.67 4.71 -17.12
C ARG A 35 26.53 4.92 -18.37
N SER A 36 27.80 4.53 -18.28
CA SER A 36 28.74 4.56 -19.40
C SER A 36 28.67 3.29 -20.25
N ASN A 37 29.26 3.35 -21.45
CA ASN A 37 29.53 2.17 -22.28
C ASN A 37 30.82 1.42 -21.90
N LYS A 38 31.64 1.95 -20.98
CA LYS A 38 32.99 1.44 -20.68
C LYS A 38 33.06 0.19 -19.80
N GLY A 39 31.99 -0.60 -19.74
CA GLY A 39 31.92 -1.86 -19.01
C GLY A 39 30.51 -2.10 -18.46
N GLU A 40 30.11 -3.36 -18.32
CA GLU A 40 28.82 -3.69 -17.72
C GLU A 40 28.77 -3.18 -16.27
N GLY A 41 27.84 -2.26 -15.99
CA GLY A 41 27.57 -1.78 -14.63
C GLY A 41 28.35 -0.56 -14.15
N GLN A 42 29.21 0.07 -14.98
CA GLN A 42 29.90 1.29 -14.54
C GLN A 42 29.02 2.54 -14.66
N VAL A 43 28.72 3.14 -13.50
CA VAL A 43 28.09 4.46 -13.38
C VAL A 43 29.15 5.53 -13.61
N GLU A 44 28.92 6.42 -14.57
CA GLU A 44 29.87 7.46 -15.01
C GLU A 44 29.78 8.72 -14.16
N GLN A 45 28.58 9.06 -13.73
CA GLN A 45 28.30 10.29 -12.98
C GLN A 45 27.11 10.05 -12.05
N VAL A 46 27.26 10.50 -10.81
CA VAL A 46 26.23 10.50 -9.78
C VAL A 46 26.11 11.93 -9.27
N GLU A 47 25.00 12.58 -9.56
CA GLU A 47 24.66 13.88 -8.97
C GLU A 47 23.69 13.65 -7.81
N GLU A 48 24.00 14.19 -6.64
CA GLU A 48 23.06 14.23 -5.52
C GLU A 48 22.03 15.33 -5.78
N LEU A 49 20.77 14.95 -5.85
CA LEU A 49 19.67 15.89 -6.04
C LEU A 49 19.27 16.47 -4.69
N GLU A 50 19.03 17.79 -4.65
CA GLU A 50 18.53 18.45 -3.45
C GLU A 50 17.11 17.96 -3.11
N GLY A 51 16.90 17.65 -1.82
CA GLY A 51 15.62 17.22 -1.29
C GLY A 51 15.80 16.15 -0.22
N SER A 52 15.27 16.42 0.98
CA SER A 52 15.06 15.39 1.98
C SER A 52 13.75 14.68 1.66
N GLY A 53 13.81 13.36 1.54
CA GLY A 53 12.64 12.51 1.44
C GLY A 53 12.91 11.22 2.20
N CYS A 54 11.94 10.32 2.23
CA CYS A 54 12.16 8.96 2.70
C CYS A 54 12.72 8.07 1.58
N GLY A 55 13.22 6.89 1.95
CA GLY A 55 13.78 5.92 1.01
C GLY A 55 12.75 5.18 0.13
N PHE A 56 11.50 5.64 0.15
CA PHE A 56 10.38 5.08 -0.58
C PHE A 56 9.62 6.20 -1.32
N VAL A 57 8.68 5.81 -2.19
CA VAL A 57 7.80 6.77 -2.86
C VAL A 57 6.67 7.13 -1.89
N GLU A 58 6.58 8.40 -1.51
CA GLU A 58 5.41 8.91 -0.78
C GLU A 58 4.26 9.10 -1.75
N ASP A 59 3.19 8.33 -1.55
CA ASP A 59 1.90 8.61 -2.15
C ASP A 59 1.08 9.40 -1.12
N THR A 60 0.71 10.63 -1.47
CA THR A 60 -0.11 11.51 -0.63
C THR A 60 -1.56 11.57 -1.08
N SER A 61 -1.91 10.81 -2.13
CA SER A 61 -3.30 10.68 -2.57
C SER A 61 -4.06 9.79 -1.59
N LEU A 62 -5.34 10.11 -1.38
CA LEU A 62 -6.20 9.30 -0.53
C LEU A 62 -6.56 8.00 -1.24
N ASP A 63 -6.40 6.86 -0.57
CA ASP A 63 -6.89 5.59 -1.09
C ASP A 63 -8.32 5.31 -0.63
N LEU A 64 -9.29 5.83 -1.36
CA LEU A 64 -10.72 5.62 -1.08
C LEU A 64 -11.28 4.34 -1.73
N GLN A 65 -10.43 3.43 -2.19
CA GLN A 65 -10.88 2.17 -2.77
C GLN A 65 -11.42 1.24 -1.69
N VAL A 66 -12.50 0.53 -2.03
CA VAL A 66 -13.13 -0.45 -1.15
C VAL A 66 -13.21 -1.78 -1.87
N GLY A 67 -12.54 -2.78 -1.31
CA GLY A 67 -12.63 -4.17 -1.75
C GLY A 67 -13.87 -4.84 -1.17
N VAL A 68 -14.78 -5.29 -2.04
CA VAL A 68 -15.98 -6.06 -1.63
C VAL A 68 -15.63 -7.54 -1.62
N VAL A 69 -15.52 -8.14 -0.43
CA VAL A 69 -15.28 -9.59 -0.29
C VAL A 69 -16.60 -10.36 -0.31
N ARG A 70 -17.60 -9.84 0.42
CA ARG A 70 -18.99 -10.30 0.43
C ARG A 70 -19.91 -9.09 0.52
N PRO A 71 -21.22 -9.23 0.22
CA PRO A 71 -22.16 -8.11 0.34
C PRO A 71 -22.16 -7.39 1.71
N PHE A 72 -21.80 -8.09 2.78
CA PHE A 72 -21.72 -7.56 4.15
C PHE A 72 -20.29 -7.38 4.68
N LEU A 73 -19.25 -7.70 3.89
CA LEU A 73 -17.85 -7.70 4.34
C LEU A 73 -16.96 -6.99 3.33
N LEU A 74 -16.38 -5.88 3.78
CA LEU A 74 -15.59 -4.96 3.00
C LEU A 74 -14.18 -4.85 3.60
N LEU A 75 -13.19 -4.60 2.74
CA LEU A 75 -11.82 -4.28 3.10
C LEU A 75 -11.46 -2.90 2.53
N ALA A 76 -10.79 -2.06 3.29
CA ALA A 76 -10.26 -0.79 2.78
C ALA A 76 -9.11 -0.27 3.64
N SER A 77 -8.49 0.83 3.19
CA SER A 77 -7.49 1.59 3.93
C SER A 77 -8.11 2.42 5.06
N GLN A 78 -7.24 3.06 5.86
CA GLN A 78 -7.69 4.07 6.83
C GLN A 78 -8.43 5.22 6.14
N ASP A 79 -7.98 5.68 4.97
CA ASP A 79 -8.56 6.84 4.29
C ASP A 79 -10.04 6.61 3.99
N ALA A 80 -10.39 5.42 3.48
CA ALA A 80 -11.78 5.03 3.25
C ALA A 80 -12.59 4.87 4.56
N ALA A 81 -11.97 4.39 5.64
CA ALA A 81 -12.60 4.28 6.95
C ALA A 81 -12.82 5.64 7.64
N HIS A 82 -12.05 6.65 7.25
CA HIS A 82 -12.14 8.03 7.73
C HIS A 82 -13.02 8.91 6.83
N ASP A 83 -13.48 8.41 5.69
CA ASP A 83 -14.38 9.10 4.78
C ASP A 83 -15.85 8.71 4.98
N ILE A 84 -16.65 9.61 5.57
CA ILE A 84 -18.05 9.34 5.89
C ILE A 84 -18.91 9.07 4.65
N ASP A 85 -18.58 9.69 3.52
CA ASP A 85 -19.34 9.52 2.27
C ASP A 85 -19.11 8.13 1.68
N THR A 86 -17.88 7.60 1.77
CA THR A 86 -17.55 6.22 1.43
C THR A 86 -18.29 5.25 2.34
N LEU A 87 -18.23 5.44 3.66
CA LEU A 87 -18.94 4.58 4.61
C LEU A 87 -20.45 4.55 4.33
N ARG A 88 -21.08 5.70 4.07
CA ARG A 88 -22.50 5.81 3.73
C ARG A 88 -22.84 5.18 2.39
N ARG A 89 -22.00 5.37 1.37
CA ARG A 89 -22.18 4.76 0.03
C ARG A 89 -22.27 3.24 0.12
N TYR A 90 -21.41 2.63 0.95
CA TYR A 90 -21.38 1.19 1.17
C TYR A 90 -22.31 0.71 2.29
N LYS A 91 -23.07 1.63 2.92
CA LYS A 91 -24.00 1.34 4.03
C LYS A 91 -23.33 0.63 5.20
N VAL A 92 -22.07 0.99 5.46
CA VAL A 92 -21.32 0.45 6.60
C VAL A 92 -22.08 0.78 7.88
N SER A 93 -22.24 -0.23 8.74
CA SER A 93 -22.81 -0.06 10.08
C SER A 93 -21.82 -0.46 11.17
N HIS A 94 -20.82 -1.27 10.83
CA HIS A 94 -19.80 -1.77 11.72
C HIS A 94 -18.42 -1.53 11.13
N VAL A 95 -17.48 -1.11 11.96
CA VAL A 95 -16.08 -0.91 11.55
C VAL A 95 -15.17 -1.73 12.47
N LEU A 96 -14.43 -2.65 11.87
CA LEU A 96 -13.36 -3.39 12.53
C LEU A 96 -12.02 -2.72 12.20
N ASN A 97 -11.55 -1.88 13.12
CA ASN A 97 -10.28 -1.19 13.04
C ASN A 97 -9.17 -2.08 13.61
N VAL A 98 -8.33 -2.64 12.75
CA VAL A 98 -7.18 -3.45 13.18
C VAL A 98 -5.85 -2.68 13.12
N ALA A 99 -5.89 -1.36 12.93
CA ALA A 99 -4.70 -0.53 12.80
C ALA A 99 -4.18 -0.03 14.16
N HIS A 100 -2.86 -0.03 14.30
CA HIS A 100 -2.20 0.59 15.44
C HIS A 100 -2.18 2.12 15.34
N GLY A 101 -2.60 2.82 16.39
CA GLY A 101 -2.54 4.28 16.48
C GLY A 101 -3.62 5.05 15.71
N VAL A 102 -4.57 4.36 15.10
CA VAL A 102 -5.61 4.97 14.24
C VAL A 102 -6.91 5.20 15.03
N PRO A 103 -7.43 6.44 15.10
CA PRO A 103 -8.68 6.73 15.81
C PRO A 103 -9.92 6.35 14.99
N ASN A 104 -11.04 6.15 15.69
CA ASN A 104 -12.36 5.97 15.09
C ASN A 104 -13.06 7.34 14.97
N LEU A 105 -13.39 7.80 13.77
CA LEU A 105 -13.90 9.15 13.56
C LEU A 105 -15.42 9.32 13.72
N PHE A 106 -16.20 8.23 13.65
CA PHE A 106 -17.67 8.31 13.66
C PHE A 106 -18.34 7.42 14.72
N PRO A 107 -17.88 7.42 16.00
CA PRO A 107 -18.36 6.50 17.04
C PRO A 107 -19.86 6.63 17.34
N ASP A 108 -20.48 7.78 17.06
CA ASP A 108 -21.91 8.00 17.26
C ASP A 108 -22.78 7.45 16.11
N GLN A 109 -22.17 7.10 14.97
CA GLN A 109 -22.89 6.64 13.76
C GLN A 109 -22.69 5.15 13.48
N MET A 110 -21.59 4.55 13.96
CA MET A 110 -21.22 3.17 13.65
C MET A 110 -20.74 2.43 14.88
N VAL A 111 -20.89 1.11 14.86
CA VAL A 111 -20.37 0.23 15.90
C VAL A 111 -18.91 -0.09 15.59
N TYR A 112 -18.01 0.26 16.51
CA TYR A 112 -16.58 0.00 16.34
C TYR A 112 -16.10 -1.17 17.18
N LYS A 113 -15.18 -1.93 16.60
CA LYS A 113 -14.25 -2.78 17.34
C LYS A 113 -12.83 -2.41 16.93
N THR A 114 -11.98 -2.15 17.92
CA THR A 114 -10.59 -1.74 17.68
C THR A 114 -9.63 -2.74 18.27
N LEU A 115 -8.72 -3.25 17.45
CA LEU A 115 -7.61 -4.12 17.84
C LEU A 115 -6.31 -3.46 17.39
N GLN A 116 -5.43 -3.16 18.34
CA GLN A 116 -4.18 -2.45 18.06
C GLN A 116 -3.11 -3.45 17.59
N ILE A 117 -3.10 -3.76 16.30
CA ILE A 117 -2.18 -4.73 15.70
C ILE A 117 -1.10 -3.98 14.91
N LEU A 118 0.17 -4.28 15.21
CA LEU A 118 1.31 -3.73 14.47
C LEU A 118 1.53 -4.54 13.19
N ASP A 119 1.74 -3.86 12.07
CA ASP A 119 2.14 -4.48 10.81
C ASP A 119 3.66 -4.73 10.81
N LEU A 120 4.07 -5.72 11.61
CA LEU A 120 5.46 -6.16 11.71
C LEU A 120 5.53 -7.67 11.43
N PRO A 121 6.61 -8.16 10.78
CA PRO A 121 6.79 -9.60 10.51
C PRO A 121 6.70 -10.48 11.76
N ASP A 122 7.09 -9.95 12.92
CA ASP A 122 7.11 -10.66 14.20
C ASP A 122 5.78 -10.60 14.96
N THR A 123 4.80 -9.84 14.47
CA THR A 123 3.49 -9.71 15.13
C THR A 123 2.64 -10.95 14.86
N GLN A 124 2.29 -11.67 15.94
CA GLN A 124 1.41 -12.84 15.85
C GLN A 124 -0.05 -12.39 15.72
N ILE A 125 -0.62 -12.51 14.51
CA ILE A 125 -2.01 -12.11 14.24
C ILE A 125 -3.04 -13.19 14.56
N THR A 126 -2.63 -14.47 14.61
CA THR A 126 -3.52 -15.62 14.84
C THR A 126 -4.42 -15.49 16.08
N PRO A 127 -3.94 -14.99 17.24
CA PRO A 127 -4.77 -14.85 18.44
C PRO A 127 -5.98 -13.91 18.26
N TYR A 128 -5.93 -12.97 17.32
CA TYR A 128 -6.99 -12.00 17.09
C TYR A 128 -8.08 -12.50 16.14
N LEU A 129 -7.81 -13.56 15.36
CA LEU A 129 -8.69 -14.00 14.27
C LEU A 129 -10.07 -14.45 14.76
N GLU A 130 -10.13 -15.14 15.91
CA GLU A 130 -11.39 -15.57 16.50
C GLU A 130 -12.25 -14.38 16.92
N GLU A 131 -11.63 -13.38 17.55
CA GLU A 131 -12.31 -12.17 18.01
C GLU A 131 -12.81 -11.31 16.83
N CYS A 132 -12.00 -11.17 15.78
CA CYS A 132 -12.38 -10.52 14.53
C CYS A 132 -13.56 -11.22 13.85
N SER A 133 -13.49 -12.56 13.75
CA SER A 133 -14.53 -13.36 13.10
C SER A 133 -15.86 -13.25 13.85
N SER A 134 -15.82 -13.32 15.18
CA SER A 134 -17.00 -13.17 16.03
C SER A 134 -17.69 -11.81 15.83
N PHE A 135 -16.92 -10.72 15.73
CA PHE A 135 -17.48 -9.40 15.44
C PHE A 135 -18.13 -9.33 14.06
N ILE A 136 -17.49 -9.92 13.04
CA ILE A 136 -18.02 -9.96 11.67
C ILE A 136 -19.33 -10.77 11.63
N ASP A 137 -19.38 -11.92 12.32
CA ASP A 137 -20.56 -12.77 12.37
C ASP A 137 -21.73 -12.08 13.10
N GLN A 138 -21.47 -11.42 14.23
CA GLN A 138 -22.48 -10.64 14.97
C GLN A 138 -23.08 -9.51 14.13
N ALA A 139 -22.23 -8.77 13.40
CA ALA A 139 -22.70 -7.72 12.51
C ALA A 139 -23.55 -8.29 11.36
N ARG A 140 -23.16 -9.44 10.80
CA ARG A 140 -23.94 -10.14 9.76
C ARG A 140 -25.31 -10.57 10.28
N GLU A 141 -25.40 -11.10 11.50
CA GLU A 141 -26.66 -11.51 12.13
C GLU A 141 -27.63 -10.35 12.35
N GLN A 142 -27.12 -9.12 12.40
CA GLN A 142 -27.89 -7.88 12.51
C GLN A 142 -28.20 -7.25 11.14
N ASP A 143 -28.02 -7.98 10.04
CA ASP A 143 -28.12 -7.47 8.66
C ASP A 143 -27.21 -6.24 8.40
N GLY A 144 -26.10 -6.14 9.13
CA GLY A 144 -25.13 -5.07 9.04
C GLY A 144 -24.07 -5.29 7.95
N VAL A 145 -23.35 -4.21 7.61
CA VAL A 145 -22.19 -4.24 6.72
C VAL A 145 -20.95 -3.84 7.51
N VAL A 146 -19.93 -4.70 7.46
CA VAL A 146 -18.66 -4.53 8.16
C VAL A 146 -17.60 -4.03 7.20
N LEU A 147 -16.97 -2.91 7.55
CA LEU A 147 -15.70 -2.50 6.96
C LEU A 147 -14.56 -2.93 7.89
N VAL A 148 -13.67 -3.80 7.41
CA VAL A 148 -12.40 -4.09 8.09
C VAL A 148 -11.34 -3.20 7.46
N HIS A 149 -10.58 -2.47 8.26
CA HIS A 149 -9.49 -1.63 7.75
C HIS A 149 -8.23 -1.75 8.61
N CYS A 150 -7.09 -1.54 7.96
CA CYS A 150 -5.82 -1.27 8.62
C CYS A 150 -5.34 0.14 8.26
N ASN A 151 -4.03 0.36 8.15
CA ASN A 151 -3.46 1.65 7.74
C ASN A 151 -3.46 1.84 6.22
N ALA A 152 -3.18 0.77 5.48
CA ALA A 152 -2.96 0.77 4.03
C ALA A 152 -4.19 0.27 3.27
#